data_AF-A0A937RCG5-F1
#
_entry.id   AF-A0A937RCG5-F1
#
_cell.length_a   1.000
_cell.length_b   1.000
_cell.length_c   1.000
_cell.angle_alpha   90.00
_cell.angle_beta   90.00
_cell.angle_gamma   90.00
#
_symmetry.space_group_name_H-M   'P 1'
#
loop_
_entity.id
_entity.type
_entity.pdbx_description
1 polymer ?
#
loop_
_entity_poly.entity_id
_entity_poly.type
_entity_poly.pdbx_seq_one_letter_code
_entity_poly.pdbx_strand_id
1 'polypeptide(L)'
;MTHTPKPQPARIRRPALLAILAALMLGGAMAPAWAAERFPPPEFETGHVLPHVPTPWPRAAWQEVADVVVLLAALSVAAWLALGRRSRRGILWLSIFSLAYFGFYRGGCVCSIGAIQNVALALANTSYAAPLSVVLFFAVPLVFALLFGRVFCGGVCPLGAIQDVVLIRAARVPMGLQHALGLLPWAYLGAAALFAATDTSFIICRYDPFVAFFRMTGALDMLIFGGIVLVLATFVGRPYCRFLCPYGALLGLCARWARKKVDVTPDECVVCSLCEDACPFGAIHAPTPEGADDV
;
A
#
# COMPACT_ATOMS: atom_id res chain seq x y z
N MET A 1 18.58 12.67 47.47
CA MET A 1 17.88 11.69 46.61
C MET A 1 18.79 11.38 45.43
N THR A 2 19.32 10.16 45.41
CA THR A 2 20.32 9.67 44.45
C THR A 2 19.67 9.37 43.10
N HIS A 3 20.09 10.07 42.04
CA HIS A 3 19.68 9.79 40.67
C HIS A 3 20.32 8.49 40.17
N THR A 4 19.54 7.40 40.13
CA THR A 4 19.90 6.20 39.39
C THR A 4 19.67 6.41 37.89
N PRO A 5 20.66 6.16 37.01
CA PRO A 5 20.46 6.26 35.57
C PRO A 5 19.54 5.14 35.06
N LYS A 6 18.56 5.52 34.23
CA LYS A 6 17.57 4.63 33.59
C LYS A 6 18.29 3.68 32.58
N PRO A 7 18.02 2.37 32.56
CA PRO A 7 18.68 1.45 31.63
C PRO A 7 18.30 1.77 30.18
N GLN A 8 19.30 1.97 29.32
CA GLN A 8 19.11 2.21 27.89
C GLN A 8 18.65 0.92 27.20
N PRO A 9 17.64 0.96 26.31
CA PRO A 9 17.19 -0.24 25.59
C PRO A 9 18.28 -0.72 24.63
N ALA A 10 18.53 -2.03 24.64
CA ALA A 10 19.55 -2.69 23.85
C ALA A 10 19.46 -2.31 22.36
N ARG A 11 20.52 -1.67 21.86
CA ARG A 11 20.65 -1.21 20.47
C ARG A 11 20.96 -2.41 19.59
N ILE A 12 19.93 -3.10 19.10
CA ILE A 12 20.06 -4.20 18.14
C ILE A 12 20.81 -3.68 16.91
N ARG A 13 21.99 -4.25 16.63
CA ARG A 13 22.91 -3.79 15.59
C ARG A 13 22.28 -3.95 14.20
N ARG A 14 22.04 -2.80 13.53
CA ARG A 14 21.53 -2.65 12.14
C ARG A 14 22.07 -3.65 11.09
N PRO A 15 23.35 -4.09 11.10
CA PRO A 15 23.83 -5.07 10.12
C PRO A 15 23.25 -6.48 10.29
N ALA A 16 22.84 -6.88 11.51
CA ALA A 16 22.31 -8.24 11.75
C ALA A 16 20.91 -8.43 11.16
N LEU A 17 20.06 -7.40 11.22
CA LEU A 17 18.71 -7.43 10.62
C LEU A 17 18.79 -7.46 9.08
N LEU A 18 19.74 -6.71 8.49
CA LEU A 18 20.01 -6.70 7.06
C LEU A 18 20.60 -8.03 6.58
N ALA A 19 21.47 -8.67 7.38
CA ALA A 19 22.03 -9.99 7.08
C ALA A 19 20.99 -11.11 7.17
N ILE A 20 20.06 -11.05 8.13
CA ILE A 20 18.94 -12.01 8.24
C ILE A 20 17.97 -11.83 7.07
N LEU A 21 17.63 -10.59 6.68
CA LEU A 21 16.84 -10.31 5.49
C LEU A 21 17.54 -10.76 4.20
N ALA A 22 18.86 -10.58 4.09
CA ALA A 22 19.65 -11.07 2.96
C ALA A 22 19.71 -12.61 2.93
N ALA A 23 19.85 -13.27 4.08
CA ALA A 23 19.86 -14.73 4.18
C ALA A 23 18.49 -15.35 3.82
N LEU A 24 17.39 -14.69 4.20
CA LEU A 24 16.03 -15.06 3.77
C LEU A 24 15.80 -14.83 2.27
N MET A 25 16.43 -13.81 1.67
CA MET A 25 16.38 -13.54 0.22
C MET A 25 17.17 -14.55 -0.61
N LEU A 26 18.26 -15.13 -0.06
CA LEU A 26 19.04 -16.16 -0.76
C LEU A 26 18.52 -17.59 -0.56
N GLY A 27 17.83 -17.88 0.54
CA GLY A 27 17.31 -19.24 0.82
C GLY A 27 16.04 -19.63 0.06
N GLY A 28 15.27 -18.68 -0.46
CA GLY A 28 13.98 -18.93 -1.13
C GLY A 28 14.05 -19.05 -2.66
N ALA A 29 15.18 -18.72 -3.26
CA ALA A 29 15.39 -18.84 -4.70
C ALA A 29 15.90 -20.25 -5.00
N MET A 30 15.01 -21.21 -5.30
CA MET A 30 15.22 -22.42 -6.11
C MET A 30 14.19 -23.49 -5.76
N ALA A 31 12.90 -23.19 -5.95
CA ALA A 31 11.91 -24.23 -6.19
C ALA A 31 11.21 -23.87 -7.50
N PRO A 32 11.50 -24.56 -8.62
CA PRO A 32 10.65 -24.44 -9.79
C PRO A 32 9.27 -24.92 -9.38
N ALA A 33 8.27 -24.04 -9.43
CA ALA A 33 6.88 -24.46 -9.35
C ALA A 33 6.60 -25.23 -10.64
N TRP A 34 6.61 -26.56 -10.57
CA TRP A 34 6.13 -27.41 -11.66
C TRP A 34 4.62 -27.29 -11.66
N ALA A 35 4.08 -26.48 -12.56
CA ALA A 35 2.65 -26.46 -12.84
C ALA A 35 2.30 -27.81 -13.51
N ALA A 36 1.99 -28.81 -12.70
CA ALA A 36 1.39 -30.04 -13.18
C ALA A 36 -0.05 -29.71 -13.59
N GLU A 37 -0.37 -29.87 -14.87
CA GLU A 37 -1.75 -29.81 -15.35
C GLU A 37 -2.57 -30.90 -14.64
N ARG A 38 -3.36 -30.48 -13.65
CA ARG A 38 -4.16 -31.39 -12.81
C ARG A 38 -5.26 -32.11 -13.60
N PHE A 39 -5.60 -31.60 -14.78
CA PHE A 39 -6.56 -32.21 -15.70
C PHE A 39 -5.98 -32.16 -17.11
N PRO A 40 -5.61 -33.30 -17.71
CA PRO A 40 -5.23 -33.34 -19.12
C PRO A 40 -6.44 -32.91 -19.98
N PRO A 41 -6.22 -32.18 -21.08
CA PRO A 41 -7.31 -31.78 -21.97
C PRO A 41 -8.00 -33.04 -22.53
N PRO A 42 -9.35 -33.04 -22.63
CA PRO A 42 -10.06 -34.17 -23.21
C PRO A 42 -9.65 -34.36 -24.68
N GLU A 43 -9.42 -35.61 -25.08
CA GLU A 43 -9.15 -35.96 -26.48
C GLU A 43 -10.44 -35.81 -27.29
N PHE A 44 -10.49 -34.81 -28.17
CA PHE A 44 -11.62 -34.62 -29.07
C PHE A 44 -11.42 -35.49 -30.33
N GLU A 45 -12.38 -36.36 -30.65
CA GLU A 45 -12.33 -37.25 -31.82
C GLU A 45 -12.26 -36.50 -33.17
N THR A 46 -12.59 -35.21 -33.21
CA THR A 46 -12.85 -34.44 -34.43
C THR A 46 -11.68 -33.61 -34.97
N GLY A 47 -10.43 -33.96 -34.67
CA GLY A 47 -9.25 -33.23 -35.18
C GLY A 47 -9.22 -31.76 -34.73
N HIS A 48 -9.90 -31.45 -33.63
CA HIS A 48 -9.94 -30.12 -33.03
C HIS A 48 -8.56 -29.77 -32.47
N VAL A 49 -7.87 -28.85 -33.13
CA VAL A 49 -6.63 -28.27 -32.60
C VAL A 49 -7.02 -27.23 -31.58
N LEU A 50 -6.66 -27.47 -30.32
CA LEU A 50 -6.81 -26.47 -29.26
C LEU A 50 -6.15 -25.16 -29.74
N PRO A 51 -6.87 -24.03 -29.70
CA PRO A 51 -6.25 -22.76 -30.05
C PRO A 51 -5.06 -22.56 -29.13
N HIS A 52 -3.88 -22.29 -29.70
CA HIS A 52 -2.72 -21.92 -28.91
C HIS A 52 -3.09 -20.65 -28.16
N VAL A 53 -3.42 -20.78 -26.88
CA VAL A 53 -3.59 -19.64 -25.99
C VAL A 53 -2.17 -19.10 -25.84
N PRO A 54 -1.84 -17.90 -26.36
CA PRO A 54 -0.56 -17.30 -26.10
C PRO A 54 -0.52 -17.05 -24.59
N THR A 55 0.10 -17.97 -23.86
CA THR A 55 0.43 -17.72 -22.47
C THR A 55 1.50 -16.65 -22.50
N PRO A 56 1.28 -15.48 -21.87
CA PRO A 56 2.34 -14.49 -21.77
C PRO A 56 3.56 -15.16 -21.17
N TRP A 57 4.74 -14.92 -21.75
CA TRP A 57 5.96 -15.59 -21.33
C TRP A 57 6.11 -15.46 -19.81
N PRO A 58 6.44 -16.55 -19.09
CA PRO A 58 6.70 -16.48 -17.66
C PRO A 58 7.69 -15.35 -17.42
N ARG A 59 7.27 -14.33 -16.66
CA ARG A 59 8.16 -13.21 -16.35
C ARG A 59 9.41 -13.81 -15.73
N ALA A 60 10.55 -13.54 -16.34
CA ALA A 60 11.79 -14.12 -15.89
C ALA A 60 11.99 -13.73 -14.42
N ALA A 61 12.32 -14.70 -13.56
CA ALA A 61 12.33 -14.53 -12.10
C ALA A 61 13.11 -13.30 -11.61
N TRP A 62 14.10 -12.84 -12.38
CA TRP A 62 14.86 -11.62 -12.12
C TRP A 62 13.99 -10.34 -12.11
N GLN A 63 12.91 -10.28 -12.90
CA GLN A 63 12.00 -9.14 -12.94
C GLN A 63 11.21 -9.01 -11.64
N GLU A 64 10.74 -10.12 -11.08
CA GLU A 64 10.03 -10.11 -9.80
C GLU A 64 10.94 -9.64 -8.65
N VAL A 65 12.19 -10.10 -8.64
CA VAL A 65 13.19 -9.66 -7.66
C VAL A 65 13.50 -8.17 -7.86
N ALA A 66 13.65 -7.72 -9.11
CA ALA A 66 13.89 -6.32 -9.42
C ALA A 66 12.77 -5.42 -8.89
N ASP A 67 11.50 -5.80 -9.04
CA ASP A 67 10.38 -5.00 -8.53
C ASP A 67 10.38 -4.87 -7.01
N VAL A 68 10.70 -5.97 -6.29
CA VAL A 68 10.82 -5.95 -4.83
C VAL A 68 11.99 -5.06 -4.40
N VAL A 69 13.11 -5.12 -5.10
CA VAL A 69 14.26 -4.25 -4.84
C VAL A 69 13.90 -2.78 -5.07
N VAL A 70 13.20 -2.46 -6.17
CA VAL A 70 12.72 -1.10 -6.45
C VAL A 70 11.74 -0.64 -5.37
N LEU A 71 10.84 -1.51 -4.90
CA LEU A 71 9.91 -1.20 -3.80
C LEU A 71 10.66 -0.86 -2.50
N LEU A 72 11.64 -1.68 -2.12
CA LEU A 72 12.47 -1.45 -0.93
C LEU A 72 13.28 -0.17 -1.03
N ALA A 73 13.88 0.09 -2.19
CA ALA A 73 14.61 1.33 -2.46
C ALA A 73 13.68 2.54 -2.37
N ALA A 74 12.54 2.51 -3.05
CA ALA A 74 11.55 3.59 -3.04
C ALA A 74 11.04 3.88 -1.62
N LEU A 75 10.72 2.84 -0.83
CA LEU A 75 10.30 3.00 0.57
C LEU A 75 11.39 3.59 1.47
N SER A 76 12.64 3.15 1.27
CA SER A 76 13.78 3.67 2.01
C SER A 76 14.04 5.16 1.70
N VAL A 77 13.96 5.51 0.41
CA VAL A 77 14.06 6.90 -0.05
C VAL A 77 12.88 7.72 0.45
N ALA A 78 11.65 7.20 0.41
CA ALA A 78 10.46 7.86 0.95
C ALA A 78 10.62 8.17 2.44
N ALA A 79 11.07 7.19 3.23
CA ALA A 79 11.30 7.36 4.66
C ALA A 79 12.41 8.40 4.93
N TRP A 80 13.51 8.36 4.17
CA TRP A 80 14.59 9.34 4.29
C TRP A 80 14.16 10.76 3.89
N LEU A 81 13.39 10.91 2.80
CA LEU A 81 12.85 12.19 2.35
C LEU A 81 11.81 12.75 3.32
N ALA A 82 10.96 11.91 3.90
CA ALA A 82 9.92 12.32 4.83
C ALA A 82 10.46 12.66 6.23
N LEU A 83 11.39 11.86 6.78
CA LEU A 83 11.84 11.99 8.16
C LEU A 83 13.20 12.67 8.32
N GLY A 84 14.07 12.59 7.30
CA GLY A 84 15.43 13.14 7.33
C GLY A 84 15.50 14.49 6.62
N ARG A 85 15.32 14.51 5.30
CA ARG A 85 15.42 15.73 4.47
C ARG A 85 14.19 16.64 4.53
N ARG A 86 13.03 16.12 4.94
CA ARG A 86 11.71 16.80 4.94
C ARG A 86 11.42 17.56 3.64
N SER A 87 11.76 16.98 2.50
CA SER A 87 11.61 17.65 1.19
C SER A 87 10.29 17.28 0.53
N ARG A 88 9.35 18.23 0.45
CA ARG A 88 8.07 18.06 -0.25
C ARG A 88 8.28 17.77 -1.74
N ARG A 89 9.21 18.50 -2.39
CA ARG A 89 9.56 18.27 -3.80
C ARG A 89 10.13 16.88 -4.03
N GLY A 90 10.97 16.39 -3.10
CA GLY A 90 11.52 15.04 -3.19
C GLY A 90 10.43 13.96 -3.15
N ILE A 91 9.48 14.08 -2.20
CA ILE A 91 8.34 13.15 -2.11
C ILE A 91 7.48 13.21 -3.37
N LEU A 92 7.21 14.40 -3.90
CA LEU A 92 6.45 14.56 -5.14
C LEU A 92 7.12 13.84 -6.32
N TRP A 93 8.42 14.04 -6.54
CA TRP A 93 9.15 13.36 -7.61
C TRP A 93 9.20 11.85 -7.43
N LEU A 94 9.35 11.37 -6.20
CA LEU A 94 9.29 9.94 -5.90
C LEU A 94 7.89 9.35 -6.17
N SER A 95 6.83 10.08 -5.84
CA SER A 95 5.45 9.69 -6.14
C SER A 95 5.20 9.62 -7.65
N ILE A 96 5.72 10.58 -8.43
CA ILE A 96 5.65 10.58 -9.90
C ILE A 96 6.42 9.38 -10.47
N PHE A 97 7.64 9.12 -9.99
CA PHE A 97 8.40 7.94 -10.37
C PHE A 97 7.64 6.64 -10.07
N SER A 98 7.05 6.54 -8.88
CA SER A 98 6.31 5.35 -8.47
C SER A 98 5.02 5.16 -9.27
N LEU A 99 4.35 6.26 -9.65
CA LEU A 99 3.20 6.26 -10.55
C LEU A 99 3.59 5.74 -11.95
N ALA A 100 4.70 6.23 -12.51
CA ALA A 100 5.20 5.78 -13.80
C ALA A 100 5.63 4.31 -13.77
N TYR A 101 6.39 3.90 -12.75
CA TYR A 101 6.95 2.55 -12.65
C TYR A 101 5.92 1.51 -12.20
N PHE A 102 5.33 1.65 -11.01
CA PHE A 102 4.38 0.67 -10.47
C PHE A 102 2.99 0.78 -11.06
N GLY A 103 2.58 1.98 -11.49
CA GLY A 103 1.32 2.21 -12.19
C GLY A 103 1.43 1.77 -13.65
N PHE A 104 1.99 2.62 -14.51
CA PHE A 104 1.93 2.43 -15.97
C PHE A 104 2.86 1.33 -16.51
N TYR A 105 4.14 1.30 -16.12
CA TYR A 105 5.09 0.30 -16.63
C TYR A 105 4.74 -1.12 -16.16
N ARG A 106 4.29 -1.27 -14.92
CA ARG A 106 3.87 -2.56 -14.32
C ARG A 106 2.38 -2.88 -14.49
N GLY A 107 1.58 -1.97 -15.05
CA GLY A 107 0.14 -2.12 -15.19
C GLY A 107 -0.60 -2.33 -13.86
N GLY A 108 -0.05 -1.81 -12.75
CA GLY A 108 -0.61 -2.00 -11.40
C GLY A 108 -0.33 -3.35 -10.75
N CYS A 109 0.45 -4.25 -11.37
CA CYS A 109 0.79 -5.56 -10.81
C CYS A 109 2.26 -5.63 -10.35
N VAL A 110 2.59 -6.09 -9.14
CA VAL A 110 1.74 -6.65 -8.09
C VAL A 110 1.14 -5.53 -7.24
N CYS A 111 -0.19 -5.53 -7.05
CA CYS A 111 -0.84 -4.54 -6.19
C CYS A 111 -0.79 -5.00 -4.72
N SER A 112 -0.25 -4.15 -3.83
CA SER A 112 -0.23 -4.43 -2.39
C SER A 112 -1.64 -4.60 -1.79
N ILE A 113 -2.67 -4.03 -2.44
CA ILE A 113 -4.07 -4.13 -2.02
C ILE A 113 -4.63 -5.53 -2.30
N GLY A 114 -4.47 -6.05 -3.53
CA GLY A 114 -4.89 -7.41 -3.88
C GLY A 114 -4.04 -8.50 -3.22
N ALA A 115 -2.81 -8.17 -2.83
CA ALA A 115 -1.95 -9.08 -2.07
C ALA A 115 -2.58 -9.48 -0.71
N ILE A 116 -3.47 -8.67 -0.13
CA ILE A 116 -4.23 -9.04 1.09
C ILE A 116 -5.00 -10.34 0.89
N GLN A 117 -5.71 -10.47 -0.25
CA GLN A 117 -6.53 -11.65 -0.51
C GLN A 117 -5.68 -12.88 -0.85
N ASN A 118 -4.56 -12.70 -1.54
CA ASN A 118 -3.61 -13.79 -1.79
C ASN A 118 -3.02 -14.33 -0.49
N VAL A 119 -2.66 -13.43 0.45
CA VAL A 119 -2.17 -13.82 1.77
C VAL A 119 -3.30 -14.47 2.60
N ALA A 120 -4.52 -13.93 2.56
CA ALA A 120 -5.65 -14.54 3.26
C ALA A 120 -5.96 -15.95 2.75
N LEU A 121 -5.93 -16.16 1.42
CA LEU A 121 -6.13 -17.48 0.81
C LEU A 121 -5.01 -18.46 1.22
N ALA A 122 -3.75 -18.02 1.20
CA ALA A 122 -2.60 -18.85 1.60
C ALA A 122 -2.63 -19.23 3.10
N LEU A 123 -3.21 -18.37 3.95
CA LEU A 123 -3.40 -18.67 5.36
C LEU A 123 -4.57 -19.62 5.62
N ALA A 124 -5.63 -19.54 4.80
CA ALA A 124 -6.82 -20.39 4.95
C ALA A 124 -6.65 -21.79 4.33
N ASN A 125 -5.89 -21.90 3.23
CA ASN A 125 -5.72 -23.14 2.48
C ASN A 125 -4.24 -23.55 2.41
N THR A 126 -3.89 -24.66 3.07
CA THR A 126 -2.52 -25.22 3.05
C THR A 126 -2.08 -25.66 1.64
N SER A 127 -3.02 -25.86 0.72
CA SER A 127 -2.76 -26.25 -0.66
C SER A 127 -2.32 -25.09 -1.57
N TYR A 128 -2.52 -23.84 -1.15
CA TYR A 128 -2.19 -22.66 -1.95
C TYR A 128 -0.96 -21.96 -1.38
N ALA A 129 0.14 -21.95 -2.14
CA ALA A 129 1.35 -21.21 -1.80
C ALA A 129 1.38 -19.88 -2.57
N ALA A 130 1.21 -18.76 -1.86
CA ALA A 130 1.33 -17.44 -2.47
C ALA A 130 2.78 -17.19 -2.94
N PRO A 131 3.01 -16.60 -4.13
CA PRO A 131 4.34 -16.25 -4.60
C PRO A 131 5.07 -15.34 -3.62
N LEU A 132 6.38 -15.55 -3.44
CA LEU A 132 7.19 -14.77 -2.50
C LEU A 132 7.13 -13.26 -2.80
N SER A 133 7.12 -12.89 -4.08
CA SER A 133 6.98 -11.50 -4.54
C SER A 133 5.67 -10.88 -4.03
N VAL A 134 4.55 -11.59 -4.09
CA VAL A 134 3.25 -11.11 -3.58
C VAL A 134 3.28 -10.92 -2.07
N VAL A 135 3.85 -11.87 -1.33
CA VAL A 135 3.99 -11.77 0.12
C VAL A 135 4.88 -10.58 0.51
N LEU A 136 5.97 -10.34 -0.21
CA LEU A 136 6.86 -9.20 0.04
C LEU A 136 6.18 -7.86 -0.28
N PHE A 137 5.42 -7.77 -1.38
CA PHE A 137 4.63 -6.57 -1.71
C PHE A 137 3.53 -6.24 -0.70
N PHE A 138 3.05 -7.24 0.05
CA PHE A 138 2.16 -7.06 1.18
C PHE A 138 2.91 -6.69 2.47
N ALA A 139 3.93 -7.46 2.84
CA ALA A 139 4.59 -7.38 4.14
C ALA A 139 5.55 -6.19 4.26
N VAL A 140 6.32 -5.86 3.21
CA VAL A 140 7.34 -4.81 3.27
C VAL A 140 6.73 -3.45 3.60
N PRO A 141 5.65 -2.97 2.95
CA PRO A 141 5.07 -1.68 3.33
C PRO A 141 4.43 -1.70 4.73
N LEU A 142 3.93 -2.85 5.21
CA LEU A 142 3.46 -3.00 6.60
C LEU A 142 4.59 -2.82 7.61
N VAL A 143 5.75 -3.44 7.37
CA VAL A 143 6.94 -3.27 8.20
C VAL A 143 7.40 -1.81 8.20
N PHE A 144 7.44 -1.17 7.04
CA PHE A 144 7.75 0.26 6.96
C PHE A 144 6.71 1.12 7.70
N ALA A 145 5.43 0.75 7.68
CA ALA A 145 4.40 1.43 8.45
C ALA A 145 4.62 1.32 9.96
N LEU A 146 5.05 0.16 10.46
CA LEU A 146 5.43 -0.05 11.87
C LEU A 146 6.71 0.71 12.28
N LEU A 147 7.55 1.11 11.32
CA LEU A 147 8.80 1.82 11.63
C LEU A 147 8.67 3.34 11.47
N PHE A 148 8.06 3.77 10.36
CA PHE A 148 8.10 5.16 9.87
C PHE A 148 6.71 5.78 9.65
N GLY A 149 5.63 5.05 9.94
CA GLY A 149 4.26 5.46 9.65
C GLY A 149 3.88 5.26 8.18
N ARG A 150 2.80 5.90 7.70
CA ARG A 150 2.19 5.66 6.37
C ARG A 150 3.00 6.19 5.17
N VAL A 151 4.33 5.97 5.16
CA VAL A 151 5.26 6.43 4.10
C VAL A 151 4.96 5.81 2.74
N PHE A 152 4.47 4.57 2.71
CA PHE A 152 4.08 3.89 1.46
C PHE A 152 2.98 4.68 0.74
N CYS A 153 1.87 4.97 1.43
CA CYS A 153 0.78 5.74 0.85
C CYS A 153 1.25 7.14 0.42
N GLY A 154 2.12 7.79 1.21
CA GLY A 154 2.57 9.16 0.95
C GLY A 154 3.54 9.33 -0.22
N GLY A 155 4.38 8.34 -0.53
CA GLY A 155 5.48 8.51 -1.50
C GLY A 155 5.68 7.39 -2.54
N VAL A 156 5.08 6.22 -2.35
CA VAL A 156 5.38 5.02 -3.18
C VAL A 156 4.13 4.42 -3.81
N CYS A 157 2.98 4.57 -3.19
CA CYS A 157 1.74 4.01 -3.70
C CYS A 157 1.29 4.79 -4.96
N PRO A 158 1.24 4.15 -6.15
CA PRO A 158 0.82 4.82 -7.38
C PRO A 158 -0.63 5.32 -7.28
N LEU A 159 -1.45 4.62 -6.51
CA LEU A 159 -2.83 4.99 -6.24
C LEU A 159 -2.97 6.28 -5.44
N GLY A 160 -2.06 6.48 -4.48
CA GLY A 160 -2.00 7.72 -3.74
C GLY A 160 -1.52 8.87 -4.62
N ALA A 161 -0.49 8.60 -5.42
CA ALA A 161 0.12 9.58 -6.31
C ALA A 161 -0.87 10.13 -7.34
N ILE A 162 -1.66 9.26 -8.00
CA ILE A 162 -2.65 9.73 -8.99
C ILE A 162 -3.73 10.62 -8.35
N GLN A 163 -4.19 10.29 -7.15
CA GLN A 163 -5.18 11.10 -6.42
C GLN A 163 -4.61 12.46 -5.97
N ASP A 164 -3.33 12.51 -5.61
CA ASP A 164 -2.67 13.78 -5.25
C ASP A 164 -2.43 14.67 -6.48
N VAL A 165 -2.16 14.07 -7.65
CA VAL A 165 -1.93 14.81 -8.90
C VAL A 165 -3.21 15.49 -9.39
N VAL A 166 -4.38 14.85 -9.22
CA VAL A 166 -5.67 15.41 -9.66
C VAL A 166 -6.30 16.36 -8.63
N LEU A 167 -5.75 16.46 -7.42
CA LEU A 167 -6.31 17.28 -6.36
C LEU A 167 -6.15 18.78 -6.68
N ILE A 168 -7.28 19.46 -6.93
CA ILE A 168 -7.30 20.91 -7.21
C ILE A 168 -7.66 21.69 -5.95
N ARG A 169 -8.75 21.29 -5.27
CA ARG A 169 -9.25 21.98 -4.08
C ARG A 169 -9.76 20.98 -3.06
N ALA A 170 -9.12 20.91 -1.90
CA ALA A 170 -9.58 20.05 -0.81
C ALA A 170 -10.76 20.68 -0.06
N ALA A 171 -11.97 20.20 -0.33
CA ALA A 171 -13.17 20.47 0.44
C ALA A 171 -13.11 19.72 1.79
N ARG A 172 -13.51 20.41 2.88
CA ARG A 172 -13.61 19.79 4.21
C ARG A 172 -14.85 18.89 4.23
N VAL A 173 -14.66 17.62 4.56
CA VAL A 173 -15.76 16.65 4.74
C VAL A 173 -16.31 16.76 6.17
N PRO A 174 -17.62 16.78 6.41
CA PRO A 174 -18.17 16.91 7.76
C PRO A 174 -17.83 15.69 8.64
N MET A 175 -17.57 15.92 9.93
CA MET A 175 -17.07 14.91 10.87
C MET A 175 -17.94 13.63 10.94
N GLY A 176 -19.27 13.77 10.99
CA GLY A 176 -20.16 12.61 11.03
C GLY A 176 -20.04 11.71 9.80
N LEU A 177 -19.90 12.32 8.61
CA LEU A 177 -19.69 11.59 7.37
C LEU A 177 -18.31 10.93 7.33
N GLN A 178 -17.26 11.62 7.81
CA GLN A 178 -15.93 11.04 7.90
C GLN A 178 -15.89 9.79 8.79
N HIS A 179 -16.60 9.78 9.92
CA HIS A 179 -16.66 8.63 10.82
C HIS A 179 -17.40 7.46 10.18
N ALA A 180 -18.56 7.71 9.55
CA ALA A 180 -19.35 6.69 8.88
C ALA A 180 -18.56 6.04 7.72
N LEU A 181 -17.97 6.84 6.84
CA LEU A 181 -17.13 6.31 5.75
C LEU A 181 -15.81 5.71 6.25
N GLY A 182 -15.33 6.07 7.44
CA GLY A 182 -14.14 5.49 8.05
C GLY A 182 -14.29 4.02 8.47
N LEU A 183 -15.53 3.52 8.59
CA LEU A 183 -15.84 2.12 8.86
C LEU A 183 -15.78 1.25 7.59
N LEU A 184 -15.99 1.85 6.43
CA LEU A 184 -16.08 1.13 5.15
C LEU A 184 -14.79 0.37 4.79
N PRO A 185 -13.56 0.90 5.00
CA PRO A 185 -12.33 0.13 4.78
C PRO A 185 -12.23 -1.14 5.62
N TRP A 186 -12.75 -1.12 6.85
CA TRP A 186 -12.73 -2.27 7.76
C TRP A 186 -13.76 -3.32 7.35
N ALA A 187 -14.97 -2.87 6.98
CA ALA A 187 -15.98 -3.75 6.41
C ALA A 187 -15.48 -4.41 5.12
N TYR A 188 -14.82 -3.62 4.25
CA TYR A 188 -14.29 -4.14 3.00
C TYR A 188 -13.10 -5.09 3.22
N LEU A 189 -12.21 -4.81 4.17
CA LEU A 189 -11.14 -5.72 4.57
C LEU A 189 -11.70 -7.05 5.09
N GLY A 190 -12.70 -7.00 5.98
CA GLY A 190 -13.33 -8.20 6.53
C GLY A 190 -14.02 -9.04 5.44
N ALA A 191 -14.78 -8.39 4.55
CA ALA A 191 -15.38 -9.05 3.40
C ALA A 191 -14.31 -9.68 2.49
N ALA A 192 -13.28 -8.92 2.12
CA ALA A 192 -12.22 -9.41 1.23
C ALA A 192 -11.47 -10.62 1.81
N ALA A 193 -11.21 -10.62 3.11
CA ALA A 193 -10.60 -11.76 3.81
C ALA A 193 -11.54 -12.97 3.84
N LEU A 194 -12.84 -12.78 4.11
CA LEU A 194 -13.83 -13.85 4.14
C LEU A 194 -14.03 -14.50 2.76
N PHE A 195 -14.22 -13.70 1.70
CA PHE A 195 -14.36 -14.21 0.33
C PHE A 195 -13.10 -14.94 -0.15
N ALA A 196 -11.90 -14.45 0.24
CA ALA A 196 -10.65 -15.14 -0.06
C ALA A 196 -10.51 -16.47 0.71
N ALA A 197 -10.86 -16.49 2.01
CA ALA A 197 -10.78 -17.69 2.83
C ALA A 197 -11.76 -18.79 2.39
N THR A 198 -12.89 -18.42 1.78
CA THR A 198 -13.92 -19.34 1.27
C THR A 198 -13.69 -19.78 -0.18
N ASP A 199 -12.58 -19.34 -0.81
CA ASP A 199 -12.26 -19.60 -2.21
C ASP A 199 -13.36 -19.20 -3.21
N THR A 200 -14.17 -18.19 -2.84
CA THR A 200 -15.35 -17.79 -3.62
C THR A 200 -15.00 -16.76 -4.67
N SER A 201 -14.33 -15.66 -4.30
CA SER A 201 -13.89 -14.64 -5.27
C SER A 201 -12.89 -13.62 -4.70
N PHE A 202 -12.06 -13.07 -5.59
CA PHE A 202 -11.18 -11.94 -5.31
C PHE A 202 -11.88 -10.59 -5.54
N ILE A 203 -12.75 -10.19 -4.59
CA ILE A 203 -13.52 -8.94 -4.68
C ILE A 203 -12.65 -7.69 -4.89
N ILE A 204 -11.45 -7.63 -4.29
CA ILE A 204 -10.53 -6.50 -4.45
C ILE A 204 -10.04 -6.40 -5.88
N CYS A 205 -9.66 -7.53 -6.49
CA CYS A 205 -9.17 -7.55 -7.86
C CYS A 205 -10.30 -7.29 -8.88
N ARG A 206 -11.54 -7.66 -8.54
CA ARG A 206 -12.72 -7.43 -9.39
C ARG A 206 -13.21 -5.98 -9.38
N TYR A 207 -13.08 -5.27 -8.26
CA TYR A 207 -13.48 -3.87 -8.15
C TYR A 207 -12.28 -2.93 -7.97
N ASP A 208 -11.09 -3.33 -8.45
CA ASP A 208 -9.91 -2.47 -8.45
C ASP A 208 -10.15 -1.35 -9.48
N PRO A 209 -10.36 -0.08 -9.04
CA PRO A 209 -10.70 1.00 -9.94
C PRO A 209 -9.54 1.39 -10.87
N PHE A 210 -8.32 0.94 -10.60
CA PHE A 210 -7.12 1.55 -11.15
C PHE A 210 -6.22 0.59 -11.92
N VAL A 211 -6.37 -0.73 -11.75
CA VAL A 211 -5.74 -1.70 -12.66
C VAL A 211 -6.24 -1.47 -14.10
N ALA A 212 -7.55 -1.23 -14.27
CA ALA A 212 -8.12 -0.92 -15.59
C ALA A 212 -7.58 0.38 -16.18
N PHE A 213 -7.38 1.40 -15.33
CA PHE A 213 -6.82 2.69 -15.74
C PHE A 213 -5.33 2.60 -16.12
N PHE A 214 -4.51 1.92 -15.30
CA PHE A 214 -3.08 1.77 -15.57
C PHE A 214 -2.79 0.89 -16.79
N ARG A 215 -3.66 -0.07 -17.08
CA ARG A 215 -3.53 -0.93 -18.26
C ARG A 215 -4.22 -0.35 -19.50
N MET A 216 -4.92 0.80 -19.38
CA MET A 216 -5.77 1.39 -20.42
C MET A 216 -6.74 0.36 -21.05
N THR A 217 -7.15 -0.64 -20.28
CA THR A 217 -8.02 -1.74 -20.71
C THR A 217 -8.66 -2.39 -19.48
N GLY A 218 -9.94 -2.71 -19.56
CA GLY A 218 -10.69 -3.30 -18.45
C GLY A 218 -12.18 -3.29 -18.68
N ALA A 219 -12.92 -3.91 -17.77
CA ALA A 219 -14.38 -3.90 -17.79
C ALA A 219 -14.91 -2.49 -17.48
N LEU A 220 -16.06 -2.15 -18.08
CA LEU A 220 -16.63 -0.80 -18.00
C LEU A 220 -16.97 -0.39 -16.56
N ASP A 221 -17.37 -1.33 -15.72
CA ASP A 221 -17.65 -1.12 -14.30
C ASP A 221 -16.42 -0.63 -13.53
N MET A 222 -15.25 -1.24 -13.76
CA MET A 222 -13.98 -0.81 -13.14
C MET A 222 -13.60 0.61 -13.60
N LEU A 223 -13.77 0.92 -14.89
CA LEU A 223 -13.44 2.23 -15.45
C LEU A 223 -14.36 3.33 -14.93
N ILE A 224 -15.68 3.07 -14.87
CA ILE A 224 -16.66 4.00 -14.30
C ILE A 224 -16.32 4.26 -12.83
N PHE A 225 -16.04 3.20 -12.07
CA PHE A 225 -15.71 3.32 -10.66
C PHE A 225 -14.43 4.13 -10.43
N GLY A 226 -13.37 3.84 -11.19
CA GLY A 226 -12.12 4.61 -11.14
C GLY A 226 -12.30 6.07 -11.54
N GLY A 227 -13.10 6.32 -12.57
CA GLY A 227 -13.47 7.67 -12.99
C GLY A 227 -14.19 8.45 -11.89
N ILE A 228 -15.19 7.86 -11.24
CA ILE A 228 -15.90 8.49 -10.11
C ILE A 228 -14.94 8.81 -8.98
N VAL A 229 -14.06 7.87 -8.62
CA VAL A 229 -13.07 8.08 -7.56
C VAL A 229 -12.10 9.21 -7.91
N LEU A 230 -11.65 9.32 -9.16
CA LEU A 230 -10.76 10.40 -9.61
C LEU A 230 -11.47 11.75 -9.62
N VAL A 231 -12.72 11.82 -10.07
CA VAL A 231 -13.54 13.05 -9.99
C VAL A 231 -13.71 13.49 -8.54
N LEU A 232 -13.98 12.55 -7.64
CA LEU A 232 -14.06 12.84 -6.20
C LEU A 232 -12.69 13.28 -5.64
N ALA A 233 -11.58 12.73 -6.14
CA ALA A 233 -10.23 13.09 -5.70
C ALA A 233 -9.83 14.53 -6.08
N THR A 234 -10.48 15.13 -7.07
CA THR A 234 -10.31 16.55 -7.41
C THR A 234 -10.76 17.48 -6.27
N PHE A 235 -11.77 17.06 -5.51
CA PHE A 235 -12.43 17.84 -4.46
C PHE A 235 -12.13 17.34 -3.04
N VAL A 236 -11.81 16.06 -2.86
CA VAL A 236 -11.57 15.44 -1.56
C VAL A 236 -10.15 14.90 -1.54
N GLY A 237 -9.38 15.18 -0.50
CA GLY A 237 -8.03 14.62 -0.35
C GLY A 237 -8.08 13.08 -0.26
N ARG A 238 -7.59 12.40 -1.30
CA ARG A 238 -7.43 10.93 -1.40
C ARG A 238 -8.65 10.11 -0.94
N PRO A 239 -9.83 10.25 -1.59
CA PRO A 239 -11.07 9.61 -1.15
C PRO A 239 -10.95 8.09 -1.10
N TYR A 240 -10.26 7.46 -2.05
CA TYR A 240 -10.09 6.01 -2.07
C TYR A 240 -9.21 5.53 -0.91
N CYS A 241 -8.03 6.15 -0.74
CA CYS A 241 -7.12 5.73 0.32
C CYS A 241 -7.70 5.98 1.73
N ARG A 242 -8.59 6.96 1.86
CA ARG A 242 -9.22 7.37 3.11
C ARG A 242 -10.44 6.51 3.48
N PHE A 243 -11.32 6.24 2.51
CA PHE A 243 -12.66 5.69 2.79
C PHE A 243 -12.91 4.32 2.18
N LEU A 244 -12.03 3.81 1.30
CA LEU A 244 -12.28 2.54 0.65
C LEU A 244 -11.12 1.56 0.75
N CYS A 245 -9.87 2.02 0.73
CA CYS A 245 -8.70 1.15 0.65
C CYS A 245 -8.52 0.29 1.92
N PRO A 246 -8.67 -1.05 1.84
CA PRO A 246 -8.50 -1.93 3.00
C PRO A 246 -7.02 -1.98 3.44
N TYR A 247 -6.10 -1.85 2.49
CA TYR A 247 -4.67 -1.74 2.78
C TYR A 247 -4.33 -0.45 3.52
N GLY A 248 -5.02 0.66 3.22
CA GLY A 248 -4.88 1.92 3.92
C GLY A 248 -5.28 1.82 5.40
N ALA A 249 -6.32 1.06 5.70
CA ALA A 249 -6.74 0.77 7.08
C ALA A 249 -5.70 -0.05 7.84
N LEU A 250 -5.18 -1.12 7.23
CA LEU A 250 -4.10 -1.94 7.79
C LEU A 250 -2.84 -1.11 8.08
N LEU A 251 -2.37 -0.35 7.08
CA LEU A 251 -1.20 0.52 7.25
C LEU A 251 -1.44 1.61 8.29
N GLY A 252 -2.66 2.15 8.38
CA GLY A 252 -3.06 3.09 9.41
C GLY A 252 -2.99 2.49 10.81
N LEU A 253 -3.47 1.26 10.97
CA LEU A 253 -3.37 0.51 12.21
C LEU A 253 -1.92 0.26 12.60
N CYS A 254 -1.09 -0.26 11.69
CA CYS A 254 0.35 -0.43 11.89
C CYS A 254 1.04 0.89 12.26
N ALA A 255 0.69 1.98 11.59
CA ALA A 255 1.28 3.29 11.85
C ALA A 255 0.96 3.85 13.25
N ARG A 256 -0.06 3.34 13.95
CA ARG A 256 -0.31 3.73 15.36
C ARG A 256 0.86 3.35 16.27
N TRP A 257 1.48 2.19 16.02
CA TRP A 257 2.66 1.70 16.73
C TRP A 257 3.99 2.10 16.09
N ALA A 258 3.96 3.03 15.12
CA ALA A 258 5.18 3.50 14.47
C ALA A 258 6.16 4.12 15.46
N ARG A 259 7.44 3.67 15.42
CA ARG A 259 8.50 4.19 16.28
C ARG A 259 8.81 5.66 16.01
N LYS A 260 8.83 6.06 14.74
CA LYS A 260 9.10 7.45 14.33
C LYS A 260 8.03 7.90 13.35
N LYS A 261 7.26 8.91 13.74
CA LYS A 261 6.19 9.50 12.92
C LYS A 261 6.66 10.82 12.33
N VAL A 262 6.04 11.22 11.23
CA VAL A 262 6.20 12.57 10.69
C VAL A 262 5.52 13.52 11.68
N ASP A 263 6.23 14.58 12.04
CA ASP A 263 5.73 15.64 12.91
C ASP A 263 5.53 16.92 12.08
N VAL A 264 4.50 17.70 12.41
CA VAL A 264 4.09 18.89 11.66
C VAL A 264 5.10 20.02 11.87
N THR A 265 5.50 20.27 13.11
CA THR A 265 6.47 21.31 13.49
C THR A 265 7.68 20.65 14.16
N PRO A 266 8.88 20.63 13.55
CA PRO A 266 10.09 20.19 14.25
C PRO A 266 10.50 21.17 15.35
N ASP A 267 10.07 22.43 15.21
CA ASP A 267 10.36 23.55 16.08
C ASP A 267 9.10 23.94 16.89
N GLU A 268 9.23 24.93 17.75
CA GLU A 268 8.16 25.43 18.60
C GLU A 268 7.00 26.02 17.76
N CYS A 269 5.77 25.64 18.12
CA CYS A 269 4.57 26.08 17.40
C CYS A 269 4.22 27.52 17.80
N VAL A 270 4.18 28.43 16.83
CA VAL A 270 3.83 29.85 17.05
C VAL A 270 2.33 30.16 16.85
N VAL A 271 1.45 29.16 16.98
CA VAL A 271 -0.03 29.33 16.94
C VAL A 271 -0.53 30.07 15.67
N CYS A 272 0.07 29.78 14.52
CA CYS A 272 -0.23 30.51 13.27
C CYS A 272 -1.41 29.93 12.46
N SER A 273 -1.90 28.74 12.80
CA SER A 273 -2.97 27.99 12.09
C SER A 273 -2.72 27.65 10.61
N LEU A 274 -1.55 27.98 10.03
CA LEU A 274 -1.21 27.64 8.64
C LEU A 274 -1.30 26.13 8.35
N CYS A 275 -0.97 25.30 9.33
CA CYS A 275 -1.01 23.84 9.19
C CYS A 275 -2.45 23.32 9.07
N GLU A 276 -3.40 23.91 9.81
CA GLU A 276 -4.83 23.56 9.71
C GLU A 276 -5.36 23.87 8.31
N ASP A 277 -5.12 25.09 7.82
CA ASP A 277 -5.61 25.53 6.52
C ASP A 277 -4.96 24.80 5.35
N ALA A 278 -3.68 24.43 5.49
CA ALA A 278 -2.96 23.67 4.49
C ALA A 278 -3.31 22.17 4.48
N CYS A 279 -4.00 21.63 5.50
CA CYS A 279 -4.25 20.20 5.61
C CYS A 279 -5.41 19.76 4.70
N PRO A 280 -5.17 19.02 3.61
CA PRO A 280 -6.24 18.58 2.70
C PRO A 280 -7.16 17.52 3.34
N PHE A 281 -6.75 16.95 4.46
CA PHE A 281 -7.50 15.91 5.18
C PHE A 281 -8.36 16.47 6.31
N GLY A 282 -8.11 17.71 6.76
CA GLY A 282 -8.72 18.29 7.95
C GLY A 282 -8.37 17.50 9.22
N ALA A 283 -7.12 17.03 9.32
CA ALA A 283 -6.65 16.18 10.42
C ALA A 283 -5.96 16.95 11.56
N ILE A 284 -5.76 18.25 11.41
CA ILE A 284 -5.10 19.12 12.38
C ILE A 284 -6.18 19.92 13.09
N HIS A 285 -6.16 19.91 14.43
CA HIS A 285 -7.04 20.70 15.27
C HIS A 285 -6.37 22.03 15.63
N ALA A 286 -7.17 23.05 15.92
CA ALA A 286 -6.68 24.35 16.33
C ALA A 286 -5.75 24.22 17.56
N PRO A 287 -4.65 24.98 17.63
CA PRO A 287 -3.77 24.95 18.79
C PRO A 287 -4.54 25.43 20.02
N THR A 288 -4.47 24.67 21.11
CA THR A 288 -4.93 25.15 22.42
C THR A 288 -4.02 26.29 22.87
N PRO A 289 -4.56 27.45 23.30
CA PRO A 289 -3.73 28.50 23.90
C PRO A 289 -3.05 27.95 25.16
N GLU A 290 -1.79 28.33 25.38
CA GLU A 290 -1.03 27.92 26.55
C GLU A 290 -1.79 28.27 27.84
N GLY A 291 -2.04 27.25 28.68
CA GLY A 291 -2.77 27.38 29.95
C GLY A 291 -4.18 26.76 30.00
N ALA A 292 -4.65 26.10 28.94
CA ALA A 292 -5.94 25.39 28.94
C ALA A 292 -5.89 23.95 29.49
N ASP A 293 -4.69 23.39 29.69
CA ASP A 293 -4.49 21.99 30.13
C ASP A 293 -4.36 21.83 31.67
N ASP A 294 -4.48 22.93 32.44
CA ASP A 294 -4.34 22.96 33.92
C ASP A 294 -5.68 23.01 34.69
N VAL A 295 -6.82 22.68 34.06
CA VAL A 295 -8.16 22.65 34.70
C VAL A 295 -8.84 21.31 34.57
#